data_AF-D8U8W4-F1
#
_entry.id   AF-D8U8W4-F1
#
_cell.length_a   1.000
_cell.length_b   1.000
_cell.length_c   1.000
_cell.angle_alpha   90.00
_cell.angle_beta   90.00
_cell.angle_gamma   90.00
#
_symmetry.space_group_name_H-M   'P 1'
#
loop_
_entity.id
_entity.type
_entity.pdbx_description
1 polymer ?
#
loop_
_entity_poly.entity_id
_entity_poly.type
_entity_poly.pdbx_seq_one_letter_code
_entity_poly.pdbx_strand_id
1 'polypeptide(L)' 'QVVGCGASLEGLKRYYVRMRVCERHLHAQAIVVNGVVSRFCQQCAKFQFVGEF' A
#
# COMPACT_ATOMS: atom_id res chain seq x y z
N GLN A 1 -5.83 3.72 -4.04
CA GLN A 1 -5.30 4.41 -2.85
C GLN A 1 -5.84 3.66 -1.65
N VAL A 2 -5.04 3.46 -0.61
CA VAL A 2 -5.46 2.72 0.60
C VAL A 2 -6.69 3.41 1.21
N VAL A 3 -7.69 2.63 1.66
CA VAL A 3 -8.93 3.21 2.19
C VAL A 3 -8.60 4.06 3.41
N GLY A 4 -9.12 5.30 3.46
CA GLY A 4 -8.84 6.26 4.54
C GLY A 4 -7.45 6.89 4.51
N CYS A 5 -6.60 6.56 3.54
CA CYS A 5 -5.28 7.18 3.40
C CYS A 5 -5.37 8.50 2.64
N GLY A 6 -5.32 9.63 3.35
CA GLY A 6 -5.21 10.98 2.77
C GLY A 6 -3.77 11.45 2.50
N ALA A 7 -2.77 10.55 2.60
CA ALA A 7 -1.38 10.93 2.37
C ALA A 7 -1.19 11.38 0.92
N SER A 8 -0.71 12.60 0.73
CA SER A 8 -0.33 13.08 -0.58
C SER A 8 0.85 12.27 -1.12
N LEU A 9 0.76 11.88 -2.39
CA LEU A 9 1.86 11.25 -3.11
C LEU A 9 2.74 12.30 -3.82
N GLU A 10 2.37 13.57 -3.71
CA GLU A 10 3.09 14.70 -4.29
C GLU A 10 4.45 14.86 -3.59
N GLY A 11 5.52 15.03 -4.37
CA GLY A 11 6.88 15.11 -3.84
C GLY A 11 7.50 13.77 -3.39
N LEU A 12 6.76 12.65 -3.40
CA LEU A 12 7.34 11.33 -3.14
C LEU A 12 8.17 10.82 -4.33
N LYS A 13 9.13 9.92 -4.04
CA LYS A 13 9.89 9.22 -5.07
C LYS A 13 8.93 8.57 -6.09
N ARG A 14 9.29 8.61 -7.38
CA ARG A 14 8.49 8.07 -8.51
C ARG A 14 7.91 6.66 -8.26
N TYR A 15 8.63 5.82 -7.52
CA TYR A 15 8.17 4.48 -7.15
C TYR A 15 6.84 4.49 -6.38
N TYR A 16 6.72 5.33 -5.36
CA TYR A 16 5.52 5.48 -4.53
C TYR A 16 4.32 5.98 -5.36
N VAL A 17 4.57 6.95 -6.24
CA VAL A 17 3.56 7.50 -7.16
C VAL A 17 3.07 6.43 -8.13
N ARG A 18 3.99 5.65 -8.73
CA ARG A 18 3.67 4.56 -9.67
C ARG A 18 2.83 3.48 -9.01
N MET A 19 3.16 3.12 -7.77
CA MET A 19 2.47 2.10 -6.99
C MET A 19 1.22 2.63 -6.28
N ARG A 20 0.97 3.94 -6.35
CA ARG A 20 -0.11 4.64 -5.63
C ARG A 20 -0.17 4.27 -4.15
N VAL A 21 1.01 4.17 -3.53
CA VAL A 21 1.23 3.78 -2.13
C VAL A 21 2.16 4.77 -1.46
N CYS A 22 1.82 5.22 -0.26
CA CYS A 22 2.73 6.08 0.51
C CYS A 22 3.78 5.24 1.25
N GLU A 23 4.84 5.87 1.70
CA GLU A 23 5.95 5.21 2.40
C GLU A 23 5.50 4.39 3.62
N ARG A 24 4.55 4.91 4.41
CA ARG A 24 3.96 4.19 5.54
C ARG A 24 3.31 2.87 5.10
N HIS A 25 2.51 2.89 4.05
CA HIS A 25 1.79 1.70 3.57
C HIS A 25 2.67 0.75 2.78
N LEU A 26 3.84 1.20 2.30
CA LEU A 26 4.85 0.32 1.72
C LEU A 26 5.45 -0.62 2.78
N HIS A 27 5.61 -0.13 4.02
CA HIS A 27 6.24 -0.87 5.13
C HIS A 27 5.21 -1.44 6.12
N ALA A 28 3.93 -1.15 5.94
CA ALA A 28 2.88 -1.65 6.79
C ALA A 28 2.71 -3.17 6.63
N GLN A 29 2.61 -3.89 7.76
CA GLN A 29 2.41 -5.34 7.77
C GLN A 29 1.02 -5.73 7.27
N ALA A 30 0.02 -4.88 7.49
CA ALA A 30 -1.36 -5.04 7.02
C ALA A 30 -2.01 -3.67 6.79
N ILE A 31 -2.83 -3.57 5.76
CA ILE A 31 -3.57 -2.38 5.33
C ILE A 31 -4.92 -2.79 4.73
N VAL A 32 -5.93 -1.94 4.78
CA VAL A 32 -7.22 -2.21 4.14
C VAL A 32 -7.27 -1.60 2.74
N VAL A 33 -7.36 -2.44 1.72
CA VAL A 33 -7.53 -2.03 0.32
C VAL A 33 -8.85 -2.61 -0.19
N ASN A 34 -9.78 -1.75 -0.62
CA ASN A 34 -11.12 -2.15 -1.08
C ASN A 34 -11.89 -3.06 -0.08
N GLY A 35 -11.76 -2.78 1.22
CA GLY A 35 -12.42 -3.57 2.27
C GLY A 35 -11.71 -4.89 2.63
N VAL A 36 -10.55 -5.16 2.03
CA VAL A 36 -9.81 -6.41 2.21
C VAL A 36 -8.46 -6.13 2.89
N VAL A 37 -8.14 -6.90 3.94
CA VAL A 37 -6.84 -6.82 4.62
C VAL A 37 -5.75 -7.35 3.69
N SER A 38 -4.85 -6.48 3.30
CA SER A 38 -3.78 -6.75 2.35
C SER A 38 -2.45 -6.23 2.87
N ARG A 39 -1.34 -6.64 2.28
CA ARG A 39 -0.01 -6.08 2.49
C ARG A 39 0.62 -5.75 1.17
N PHE A 40 1.49 -4.75 1.12
CA PHE A 40 2.28 -4.50 -0.07
C PHE A 40 3.48 -5.44 -0.11
N CYS A 41 3.57 -6.29 -1.12
CA CYS A 41 4.76 -7.10 -1.36
C CYS A 41 5.78 -6.29 -2.16
N GLN A 42 6.92 -5.97 -1.55
CA GLN A 42 8.00 -5.20 -2.20
C GLN A 42 8.63 -5.94 -3.38
N GLN A 43 8.69 -7.27 -3.31
CA GLN A 43 9.25 -8.11 -4.38
C GLN A 43 8.33 -8.14 -5.60
N CYS A 44 7.02 -8.29 -5.38
CA CYS A 44 6.04 -8.37 -6.46
C CYS A 44 5.52 -6.99 -6.90
N ALA A 45 5.79 -5.94 -6.12
CA ALA A 45 5.23 -4.60 -6.25
C ALA A 45 3.69 -4.60 -6.36
N LYS A 46 3.02 -5.45 -5.55
CA LYS A 46 1.57 -5.66 -5.57
C LYS A 46 1.01 -5.81 -4.15
N PHE A 47 -0.26 -5.42 -3.99
CA PHE A 47 -1.01 -5.73 -2.78
C PHE A 47 -1.40 -7.21 -2.80
N GLN A 48 -0.99 -7.94 -1.77
CA GLN A 48 -1.34 -9.34 -1.56
C GLN A 48 -2.32 -9.41 -0.40
N PHE A 49 -3.36 -10.22 -0.55
CA PHE A 49 -4.26 -10.53 0.55
C PHE A 49 -3.47 -11.14 1.70
N VAL A 50 -3.66 -10.58 2.89
CA VAL A 50 -3.20 -11.20 4.13
C VAL A 50 -4.44 -11.87 4.69
N GLY A 51 -4.76 -13.04 4.14
CA GLY A 51 -5.81 -13.86 4.73
C GLY A 51 -5.44 -14.24 6.15
N GLU A 52 -6.47 -14.45 6.98
CA GLU A 52 -6.30 -15.13 8.26
C GLU A 52 -5.57 -16.46 7.99
N PHE A 53 -4.34 -16.55 8.47
CA PHE A 53 -3.67 -17.84 8.67
C PHE A 53 -4.16 -18.42 9.98
#